data_AF-A0A0Q4R5E6-F1
#
_entry.id   AF-A0A0Q4R5E6-F1
#
_cell.length_a   1.000
_cell.length_b   1.000
_cell.length_c   1.000
_cell.angle_alpha   90.00
_cell.angle_beta   90.00
_cell.angle_gamma   90.00
#
_symmetry.space_group_name_H-M   'P 1'
#
loop_
_entity.id
_entity.type
_entity.pdbx_description
1 polymer ?
#
loop_
_entity_poly.entity_id
_entity_poly.type
_entity_poly.pdbx_seq_one_letter_code
_entity_poly.pdbx_strand_id
1 'polypeptide(L)'
;MLLAVCAAGLLAACGSVPVSSLWKLRKLQIETLDPAALRAAVVHSPSLRLHGQSLVLSVGVSRKVRLPGGRDTVERLEEKLPLQELRSIAERSPLAPYESTHTVVQVWRIEPAALPRLQALRAKALAWKATDDGPRELSLGLELAGCQKNGLRNQVVSTLMRFTDPGEYIPLVRNIDVAETMPAAELQKRFPDCAAG
;
A
#
# COMPACT_ATOMS: atom_id res chain seq x y z
N MET A 1 34.39 -38.77 6.73
CA MET A 1 34.07 -37.47 7.35
C MET A 1 32.87 -36.91 6.61
N LEU A 2 31.72 -36.84 7.29
CA LEU A 2 30.51 -36.20 6.76
C LEU A 2 30.72 -34.69 6.68
N LEU A 3 30.40 -34.08 5.54
CA LEU A 3 30.20 -32.64 5.42
C LEU A 3 28.79 -32.40 4.90
N ALA A 4 27.90 -32.18 5.87
CA ALA A 4 26.55 -31.70 5.64
C ALA A 4 26.63 -30.25 5.15
N VAL A 5 26.32 -30.03 3.87
CA VAL A 5 26.06 -28.69 3.35
C VAL A 5 24.60 -28.37 3.65
N CYS A 6 24.37 -27.69 4.76
CA CYS A 6 23.11 -27.01 5.05
C CYS A 6 22.90 -25.90 4.01
N ALA A 7 22.15 -26.20 2.96
CA ALA A 7 21.59 -25.19 2.07
C ALA A 7 20.50 -24.42 2.84
N ALA A 8 20.86 -23.27 3.39
CA ALA A 8 19.92 -22.31 3.96
C ALA A 8 19.03 -21.77 2.83
N GLY A 9 17.79 -22.27 2.77
CA GLY A 9 16.76 -21.71 1.92
C GLY A 9 16.41 -20.29 2.39
N LEU A 10 16.81 -19.29 1.60
CA LEU A 10 16.27 -17.93 1.67
C LEU A 10 14.81 -17.96 1.17
N LEU A 11 13.89 -18.43 2.01
CA LEU A 11 12.47 -18.15 1.85
C LEU A 11 12.26 -16.69 2.27
N ALA A 12 12.52 -15.78 1.33
CA ALA A 12 11.99 -14.44 1.43
C ALA A 12 10.46 -14.57 1.41
N ALA A 13 9.83 -14.41 2.58
CA ALA A 13 8.39 -14.21 2.71
C ALA A 13 8.06 -12.82 2.12
N CYS A 14 8.16 -12.72 0.79
CA CYS A 14 7.75 -11.54 0.05
C CYS A 14 6.27 -11.72 -0.26
N GLY A 15 5.39 -10.97 0.41
CA GLY A 15 4.03 -10.81 -0.11
C GLY A 15 4.13 -10.36 -1.56
N SER A 16 3.79 -11.27 -2.47
CA SER A 16 4.06 -11.07 -3.89
C SER A 16 2.96 -10.19 -4.49
N VAL A 17 3.38 -9.14 -5.19
CA VAL A 17 2.47 -8.41 -6.06
C VAL A 17 2.05 -9.37 -7.17
N PRO A 18 0.75 -9.61 -7.41
CA PRO A 18 0.32 -10.53 -8.47
C PRO A 18 0.87 -10.08 -9.84
N VAL A 19 1.38 -11.02 -10.64
CA VAL A 19 2.01 -10.71 -11.94
C VAL A 19 1.08 -9.94 -12.88
N SER A 20 -0.23 -10.25 -12.86
CA SER A 20 -1.24 -9.52 -13.61
C SER A 20 -1.39 -8.05 -13.16
N SER A 21 -1.09 -7.77 -11.90
CA SER A 21 -1.13 -6.42 -11.33
C SER A 21 0.09 -5.62 -11.72
N LEU A 22 1.27 -6.25 -11.83
CA LEU A 22 2.50 -5.56 -12.27
C LEU A 22 2.32 -4.85 -13.62
N TRP A 23 1.64 -5.47 -14.58
CA TRP A 23 1.37 -4.84 -15.88
C TRP A 23 0.47 -3.61 -15.76
N LYS A 24 -0.58 -3.68 -14.94
CA LYS A 24 -1.51 -2.57 -14.71
C LYS A 24 -0.82 -1.43 -13.95
N LEU A 25 0.01 -1.76 -12.96
CA LEU A 25 0.78 -0.81 -12.17
C LEU A 25 1.87 -0.12 -12.98
N ARG A 26 2.51 -0.82 -13.93
CA ARG A 26 3.52 -0.22 -14.83
C ARG A 26 2.95 0.90 -15.70
N LYS A 27 1.65 0.87 -16.01
CA LYS A 27 0.98 1.92 -16.78
C LYS A 27 0.57 3.12 -15.93
N LEU A 28 0.60 3.01 -14.60
CA LEU A 28 0.24 4.11 -13.73
C LEU A 28 1.36 5.15 -13.71
N GLN A 29 0.97 6.37 -14.04
CA GLN A 29 1.81 7.54 -14.04
C GLN A 29 1.22 8.54 -13.05
N ILE A 30 2.08 9.20 -12.27
CA ILE A 30 1.63 10.22 -11.31
C ILE A 30 0.94 11.37 -12.05
N GLU A 31 1.31 11.60 -13.31
CA GLU A 31 0.78 12.63 -14.19
C GLU A 31 -0.68 12.44 -14.58
N THR A 32 -1.16 11.20 -14.61
CA THR A 32 -2.54 10.87 -15.00
C THR A 32 -3.37 10.43 -13.81
N LEU A 33 -2.77 10.36 -12.61
CA LEU A 33 -3.46 9.98 -11.39
C LEU A 33 -4.44 11.09 -10.98
N ASP A 34 -5.71 10.73 -10.81
CA ASP A 34 -6.71 11.55 -10.13
C ASP A 34 -6.68 11.25 -8.62
N PRO A 35 -6.25 12.21 -7.77
CA PRO A 35 -6.24 12.05 -6.31
C PRO A 35 -7.60 11.65 -5.73
N ALA A 36 -8.70 12.18 -6.29
CA ALA A 36 -10.03 11.97 -5.74
C ALA A 36 -10.62 10.60 -6.10
N ALA A 37 -10.15 9.99 -7.20
CA ALA A 37 -10.57 8.66 -7.64
C ALA A 37 -9.86 7.52 -6.90
N LEU A 38 -8.77 7.80 -6.18
CA LEU A 38 -8.00 6.77 -5.49
C LEU A 38 -8.80 6.14 -4.35
N ARG A 39 -8.93 4.81 -4.38
CA ARG A 39 -9.47 4.01 -3.28
C ARG A 39 -8.49 2.93 -2.88
N ALA A 40 -8.25 2.80 -1.59
CA ALA A 40 -7.60 1.64 -1.01
C ALA A 40 -8.68 0.73 -0.45
N ALA A 41 -8.57 -0.57 -0.70
CA ALA A 41 -9.39 -1.58 -0.06
C ALA A 41 -8.47 -2.60 0.62
N VAL A 42 -8.85 -3.04 1.82
CA VAL A 42 -8.09 -4.01 2.59
C VAL A 42 -9.05 -5.14 2.92
N VAL A 43 -8.68 -6.33 2.47
CA VAL A 43 -9.32 -7.58 2.83
C VAL A 43 -8.53 -8.15 3.98
N HIS A 44 -9.19 -8.42 5.10
CA HIS A 44 -8.53 -8.95 6.29
C HIS A 44 -9.43 -9.92 7.04
N SER A 45 -8.85 -10.67 7.97
CA SER A 45 -9.61 -11.53 8.88
C SER A 45 -10.50 -10.68 9.82
N PRO A 46 -11.66 -11.20 10.25
CA PRO A 46 -12.50 -10.55 11.27
C PRO A 46 -11.81 -10.36 12.63
N SER A 47 -10.72 -11.09 12.90
CA SER A 47 -9.92 -10.96 14.11
C SER A 47 -8.99 -9.76 14.12
N LEU A 48 -8.78 -9.13 12.96
CA LEU A 48 -8.09 -7.86 12.82
C LEU A 48 -9.13 -6.75 12.73
N ARG A 49 -8.99 -5.69 13.54
CA ARG A 49 -9.84 -4.50 13.46
C ARG A 49 -8.96 -3.33 13.06
N LEU A 50 -9.06 -2.90 11.82
CA LEU A 50 -8.33 -1.72 11.36
C LEU A 50 -9.02 -0.45 11.86
N HIS A 51 -8.22 0.53 12.27
CA HIS A 51 -8.73 1.81 12.75
C HIS A 51 -8.64 2.85 11.65
N GLY A 52 -9.80 3.34 11.19
CA GLY A 52 -9.90 4.17 9.99
C GLY A 52 -9.06 5.46 10.01
N GLN A 53 -8.80 6.05 11.19
CA GLN A 53 -7.99 7.27 11.34
C GLN A 53 -6.48 7.01 11.35
N SER A 54 -6.06 5.74 11.35
CA SER A 54 -4.67 5.33 11.53
C SER A 54 -4.05 4.80 10.24
N LEU A 55 -4.81 4.76 9.14
CA LEU A 55 -4.30 4.34 7.85
C LEU A 55 -3.68 5.53 7.12
N VAL A 56 -2.50 5.28 6.56
CA VAL A 56 -1.74 6.28 5.80
C VAL A 56 -1.35 5.68 4.45
N LEU A 57 -1.62 6.43 3.38
CA LEU A 57 -1.11 6.15 2.05
C LEU A 57 0.17 6.97 1.81
N SER A 58 1.29 6.28 1.66
CA SER A 58 2.55 6.86 1.20
C SER A 58 2.56 6.86 -0.33
N VAL A 59 2.67 8.03 -0.93
CA VAL A 59 2.81 8.22 -2.38
C VAL A 59 4.17 8.86 -2.64
N GLY A 60 5.04 8.17 -3.36
CA GLY A 60 6.36 8.67 -3.69
C GLY A 60 6.65 8.62 -5.18
N VAL A 61 7.44 9.56 -5.67
CA VAL A 61 7.97 9.57 -7.04
C VAL A 61 9.48 9.69 -6.95
N SER A 62 10.19 8.83 -7.67
CA SER A 62 11.66 8.88 -7.75
C SER A 62 12.15 8.98 -9.19
N ARG A 63 13.29 9.64 -9.38
CA ARG A 63 14.04 9.69 -10.65
C ARG A 63 15.53 9.51 -10.41
N LYS A 64 16.24 9.00 -11.42
CA LYS A 64 17.70 8.98 -11.44
C LYS A 64 18.20 10.29 -12.05
N VAL A 65 19.14 10.94 -11.39
CA VAL A 65 19.73 12.21 -11.82
C VAL A 65 21.24 12.05 -11.88
N ARG A 66 21.87 12.54 -12.94
CA ARG A 66 23.32 12.60 -13.05
C ARG A 66 23.83 13.93 -12.50
N LEU A 67 24.65 13.86 -11.45
CA LEU A 67 25.26 15.03 -10.84
C LEU A 67 26.43 15.56 -11.68
N PRO A 68 26.79 16.84 -11.52
CA PRO A 68 28.08 17.36 -11.98
C PRO A 68 29.22 16.48 -11.47
N GLY A 69 30.11 16.05 -12.37
CA GLY A 69 31.14 15.04 -12.07
C GLY A 69 30.74 13.60 -12.38
N GLY A 70 29.58 13.37 -13.00
CA GLY A 70 29.23 12.09 -13.63
C GLY A 70 28.75 10.98 -12.68
N ARG A 71 28.48 11.30 -11.42
CA ARG A 71 27.87 10.37 -10.45
C ARG A 71 26.35 10.37 -10.60
N ASP A 72 25.73 9.21 -10.54
CA ASP A 72 24.28 9.08 -10.52
C ASP A 72 23.76 9.11 -9.07
N THR A 73 22.62 9.78 -8.85
CA THR A 73 21.88 9.80 -7.58
C THR A 73 20.39 9.56 -7.83
N VAL A 74 19.63 9.25 -6.79
CA VAL A 74 18.18 9.16 -6.83
C VAL A 74 17.59 10.35 -6.10
N GLU A 75 16.78 11.13 -6.81
CA GLU A 75 15.94 12.16 -6.21
C GLU A 75 14.56 11.54 -5.93
N ARG A 76 14.02 11.76 -4.73
CA ARG A 76 12.72 11.22 -4.30
C ARG A 76 11.87 12.34 -3.70
N LEU A 77 10.61 12.38 -4.10
CA LEU A 77 9.55 13.16 -3.47
C LEU A 77 8.55 12.19 -2.85
N GLU A 78 8.02 12.49 -1.68
CA GLU A 78 7.08 11.61 -1.00
C GLU A 78 6.09 12.40 -0.14
N GLU A 79 4.84 11.94 -0.12
CA GLU A 79 3.79 12.43 0.74
C GLU A 79 3.13 11.28 1.51
N LYS A 80 2.86 11.50 2.79
CA LYS A 80 2.07 10.62 3.65
C LYS A 80 0.68 11.20 3.83
N LEU A 81 -0.32 10.53 3.27
CA LEU A 81 -1.68 11.02 3.17
C LEU A 81 -2.58 10.23 4.13
N PRO A 82 -3.20 10.88 5.13
CA PRO A 82 -4.19 10.21 5.97
C PRO A 82 -5.37 9.72 5.12
N LEU A 83 -5.92 8.59 5.51
CA LEU A 83 -7.05 7.98 4.84
C LEU A 83 -8.33 8.12 5.68
N GLN A 84 -9.46 8.22 4.98
CA GLN A 84 -10.79 8.23 5.58
C GLN A 84 -11.57 7.00 5.11
N GLU A 85 -12.12 6.25 6.07
CA GLU A 85 -12.94 5.07 5.79
C GLU A 85 -14.23 5.45 5.06
N LEU A 86 -14.58 4.67 4.04
CA LEU A 86 -15.82 4.75 3.28
C LEU A 86 -16.68 3.52 3.59
N ARG A 87 -17.90 3.78 4.05
CA ARG A 87 -18.86 2.74 4.45
C ARG A 87 -20.05 2.61 3.50
N SER A 88 -20.08 3.40 2.43
CA SER A 88 -21.20 3.37 1.48
C SER A 88 -21.26 2.03 0.75
N ILE A 89 -22.49 1.57 0.47
CA ILE A 89 -22.72 0.33 -0.28
C ILE A 89 -22.07 0.43 -1.67
N ALA A 90 -22.20 1.56 -2.35
CA ALA A 90 -21.64 1.79 -3.67
C ALA A 90 -20.12 1.52 -3.76
N GLU A 91 -19.35 1.88 -2.72
CA GLU A 91 -17.90 1.66 -2.70
C GLU A 91 -17.54 0.20 -2.38
N ARG A 92 -18.39 -0.52 -1.64
CA ARG A 92 -18.19 -1.90 -1.22
C ARG A 92 -18.73 -2.94 -2.21
N SER A 93 -19.79 -2.63 -2.95
CA SER A 93 -20.42 -3.58 -3.89
C SER A 93 -19.44 -4.21 -4.89
N PRO A 94 -18.48 -3.47 -5.50
CA PRO A 94 -17.49 -4.06 -6.40
C PRO A 94 -16.54 -5.07 -5.72
N LEU A 95 -16.49 -5.05 -4.38
CA LEU A 95 -15.60 -5.88 -3.56
C LEU A 95 -16.33 -7.06 -2.91
N ALA A 96 -17.63 -7.24 -3.18
CA ALA A 96 -18.40 -8.38 -2.68
C ALA A 96 -17.72 -9.76 -2.92
N PRO A 97 -17.02 -10.02 -4.05
CA PRO A 97 -16.30 -11.28 -4.24
C PRO A 97 -15.14 -11.54 -3.25
N TYR A 98 -14.69 -10.52 -2.52
CA TYR A 98 -13.63 -10.62 -1.51
C TYR A 98 -14.19 -10.79 -0.08
N GLU A 99 -15.50 -10.66 0.10
CA GLU A 99 -16.17 -10.88 1.39
C GLU A 99 -16.55 -12.35 1.58
N SER A 100 -16.36 -12.86 2.79
CA SER A 100 -16.74 -14.22 3.16
C SER A 100 -16.95 -14.32 4.68
N THR A 101 -17.27 -15.50 5.19
CA THR A 101 -17.29 -15.76 6.65
C THR A 101 -15.92 -15.61 7.31
N HIS A 102 -14.83 -15.62 6.53
CA HIS A 102 -13.45 -15.53 7.01
C HIS A 102 -12.74 -14.22 6.62
N THR A 103 -13.38 -13.38 5.82
CA THR A 103 -12.80 -12.14 5.30
C THR A 103 -13.79 -11.00 5.35
N VAL A 104 -13.33 -9.87 5.84
CA VAL A 104 -14.04 -8.59 5.78
C VAL A 104 -13.29 -7.62 4.90
N VAL A 105 -14.02 -6.73 4.24
CA VAL A 105 -13.45 -5.70 3.38
C VAL A 105 -13.81 -4.33 3.91
N GLN A 106 -12.78 -3.50 4.07
CA GLN A 106 -12.92 -2.08 4.36
C GLN A 106 -12.33 -1.27 3.20
N VAL A 107 -12.91 -0.09 2.95
CA VAL A 107 -12.54 0.79 1.84
C VAL A 107 -12.20 2.15 2.39
N TRP A 108 -11.20 2.80 1.82
CA TRP A 108 -10.75 4.13 2.20
C TRP A 108 -10.49 5.00 0.98
N ARG A 109 -10.69 6.30 1.17
CA ARG A 109 -10.19 7.35 0.28
C ARG A 109 -9.11 8.17 0.98
N ILE A 110 -8.34 8.92 0.21
CA ILE A 110 -7.52 10.00 0.77
C ILE A 110 -8.45 10.99 1.48
N GLU A 111 -8.09 11.41 2.68
CA GLU A 111 -8.83 12.42 3.41
C GLU A 111 -8.92 13.71 2.55
N PRO A 112 -10.12 14.31 2.37
CA PRO A 112 -10.28 15.46 1.46
C PRO A 112 -9.30 16.61 1.73
N ALA A 113 -8.98 16.88 2.99
CA ALA A 113 -8.02 17.92 3.40
C ALA A 113 -6.57 17.62 2.96
N ALA A 114 -6.23 16.36 2.69
CA ALA A 114 -4.91 15.95 2.23
C ALA A 114 -4.77 15.95 0.69
N LEU A 115 -5.87 16.06 -0.07
CA LEU A 115 -5.83 16.07 -1.53
C LEU A 115 -4.93 17.17 -2.13
N PRO A 116 -4.90 18.42 -1.60
CA PRO A 116 -4.00 19.45 -2.12
C PRO A 116 -2.51 19.07 -2.00
N ARG A 117 -2.13 18.27 -0.99
CA ARG A 117 -0.75 17.80 -0.83
C ARG A 117 -0.35 16.83 -1.93
N LEU A 118 -1.24 15.91 -2.31
CA LEU A 118 -1.00 15.00 -3.44
C LEU A 118 -0.95 15.77 -4.77
N GLN A 119 -1.79 16.79 -4.95
CA GLN A 119 -1.71 17.67 -6.11
C GLN A 119 -0.37 18.42 -6.17
N ALA A 120 0.11 18.94 -5.05
CA ALA A 120 1.42 19.60 -4.96
C ALA A 120 2.57 18.63 -5.27
N LEU A 121 2.50 17.38 -4.79
CA LEU A 121 3.47 16.33 -5.15
C LEU A 121 3.48 16.08 -6.66
N ARG A 122 2.30 15.93 -7.28
CA ARG A 122 2.16 15.75 -8.73
C ARG A 122 2.73 16.95 -9.50
N ALA A 123 2.45 18.17 -9.07
CA ALA A 123 3.00 19.38 -9.69
C ALA A 123 4.53 19.43 -9.61
N LYS A 124 5.12 19.10 -8.46
CA LYS A 124 6.58 19.00 -8.28
C LYS A 124 7.19 17.92 -9.18
N ALA A 125 6.59 16.74 -9.23
CA ALA A 125 7.04 15.65 -10.08
C ALA A 125 6.91 15.98 -11.59
N LEU A 126 5.90 16.77 -11.97
CA LEU A 126 5.74 17.28 -13.34
C LEU A 126 6.79 18.34 -13.69
N ALA A 127 7.17 19.19 -12.73
CA ALA A 127 8.22 20.20 -12.94
C ALA A 127 9.58 19.58 -13.29
N TRP A 128 9.83 18.34 -12.85
CA TRP A 128 11.00 17.57 -13.28
C TRP A 128 11.07 17.34 -14.80
N LYS A 129 9.94 17.40 -15.54
CA LYS A 129 9.96 17.30 -17.02
C LYS A 129 10.65 18.48 -17.67
N ALA A 130 10.69 19.64 -17.01
CA ALA A 130 11.41 20.80 -17.53
C ALA A 130 12.94 20.64 -17.42
N THR A 131 13.43 19.67 -16.64
CA THR A 131 14.86 19.48 -16.42
C THR A 131 15.42 18.26 -17.14
N ASP A 132 14.63 17.20 -17.33
CA ASP A 132 15.04 15.99 -18.05
C ASP A 132 13.84 15.13 -18.50
N ASP A 133 14.05 14.30 -19.52
CA ASP A 133 13.09 13.31 -20.03
C ASP A 133 13.30 11.91 -19.43
N GLY A 134 14.04 11.79 -18.32
CA GLY A 134 14.35 10.52 -17.69
C GLY A 134 13.12 9.77 -17.14
N PRO A 135 13.22 8.44 -16.96
CA PRO A 135 12.14 7.65 -16.40
C PRO A 135 11.88 8.04 -14.94
N ARG A 136 10.60 8.05 -14.56
CA ARG A 136 10.11 8.34 -13.21
C ARG A 136 9.39 7.10 -12.68
N GLU A 137 9.66 6.76 -11.43
CA GLU A 137 9.08 5.60 -10.77
C GLU A 137 8.05 6.06 -9.73
N LEU A 138 6.81 5.58 -9.86
CA LEU A 138 5.77 5.78 -8.85
C LEU A 138 5.85 4.65 -7.81
N SER A 139 5.84 5.04 -6.54
CA SER A 139 5.79 4.14 -5.39
C SER A 139 4.55 4.42 -4.55
N LEU A 140 3.88 3.36 -4.11
CA LEU A 140 2.66 3.42 -3.32
C LEU A 140 2.82 2.45 -2.15
N GLY A 141 2.60 2.94 -0.93
CA GLY A 141 2.67 2.15 0.28
C GLY A 141 1.44 2.38 1.15
N LEU A 142 0.86 1.32 1.68
CA LEU A 142 -0.26 1.42 2.61
C LEU A 142 0.22 1.03 4.01
N GLU A 143 0.18 1.99 4.92
CA GLU A 143 0.49 1.77 6.32
C GLU A 143 -0.81 1.44 7.06
N LEU A 144 -0.93 0.19 7.52
CA LEU A 144 -2.08 -0.30 8.27
C LEU A 144 -1.84 -0.16 9.79
N ALA A 145 -2.90 0.15 10.53
CA ALA A 145 -2.89 0.14 11.98
C ALA A 145 -4.29 -0.20 12.51
N GLY A 146 -4.34 -0.79 13.69
CA GLY A 146 -5.55 -1.41 14.19
C GLY A 146 -5.35 -2.00 15.57
N CYS A 147 -6.17 -2.98 15.89
CA CYS A 147 -5.94 -3.90 16.97
C CYS A 147 -6.24 -5.32 16.50
N GLN A 148 -5.68 -6.31 17.20
CA GLN A 148 -5.93 -7.72 16.93
C GLN A 148 -6.57 -8.40 18.13
N LYS A 149 -7.38 -9.43 17.89
CA LYS A 149 -7.93 -10.25 18.96
C LYS A 149 -6.81 -11.14 19.54
N ASN A 150 -6.65 -11.08 20.86
CA ASN A 150 -5.56 -11.74 21.60
C ASN A 150 -5.43 -13.24 21.25
N GLY A 151 -4.18 -13.69 21.08
CA GLY A 151 -3.83 -15.11 20.90
C GLY A 151 -3.95 -15.64 19.47
N LEU A 152 -4.49 -14.86 18.52
CA LEU A 152 -4.62 -15.29 17.12
C LEU A 152 -3.39 -14.89 16.30
N ARG A 153 -2.65 -15.90 15.86
CA ARG A 153 -1.55 -15.76 14.88
C ARG A 153 -2.10 -15.78 13.45
N ASN A 154 -1.28 -15.39 12.49
CA ASN A 154 -1.58 -15.43 11.05
C ASN A 154 -2.69 -14.46 10.65
N GLN A 155 -2.48 -13.17 10.93
CA GLN A 155 -3.43 -12.12 10.55
C GLN A 155 -3.15 -11.71 9.11
N VAL A 156 -3.80 -12.43 8.20
CA VAL A 156 -3.59 -12.27 6.77
C VAL A 156 -4.34 -11.06 6.23
N VAL A 157 -3.65 -10.23 5.44
CA VAL A 157 -4.22 -9.09 4.74
C VAL A 157 -3.95 -9.16 3.24
N SER A 158 -4.90 -8.65 2.46
CA SER A 158 -4.70 -8.33 1.05
C SER A 158 -5.08 -6.88 0.81
N THR A 159 -4.22 -6.13 0.13
CA THR A 159 -4.48 -4.72 -0.20
C THR A 159 -4.79 -4.60 -1.68
N LEU A 160 -5.89 -3.94 -2.02
CA LEU A 160 -6.27 -3.61 -3.38
C LEU A 160 -6.36 -2.09 -3.53
N MET A 161 -6.09 -1.59 -4.73
CA MET A 161 -6.29 -0.19 -5.03
C MET A 161 -7.02 0.02 -6.34
N ARG A 162 -7.91 1.01 -6.34
CA ARG A 162 -8.60 1.52 -7.52
C ARG A 162 -8.07 2.93 -7.79
N PHE A 163 -7.77 3.21 -9.05
CA PHE A 163 -7.09 4.44 -9.47
C PHE A 163 -7.96 5.35 -10.34
N THR A 164 -9.12 4.86 -10.79
CA THR A 164 -10.08 5.59 -11.63
C THR A 164 -11.50 5.31 -11.16
N ASP A 165 -12.41 6.25 -11.43
CA ASP A 165 -13.83 6.10 -11.21
C ASP A 165 -14.61 6.41 -12.50
N PRO A 166 -15.29 5.43 -13.11
CA PRO A 166 -15.32 4.00 -12.75
C PRO A 166 -13.97 3.31 -12.97
N GLY A 167 -13.72 2.20 -12.26
CA GLY A 167 -12.47 1.45 -12.38
C GLY A 167 -12.48 0.14 -11.59
N GLU A 168 -11.55 -0.75 -11.92
CA GLU A 168 -11.36 -2.01 -11.19
C GLU A 168 -10.45 -1.84 -9.97
N TYR A 169 -10.61 -2.72 -8.98
CA TYR A 169 -9.68 -2.86 -7.87
C TYR A 169 -8.52 -3.79 -8.26
N ILE A 170 -7.30 -3.25 -8.25
CA ILE A 170 -6.07 -3.96 -8.58
C ILE A 170 -5.43 -4.45 -7.28
N PRO A 171 -5.21 -5.77 -7.09
CA PRO A 171 -4.53 -6.27 -5.90
C PRO A 171 -3.05 -5.87 -5.92
N LEU A 172 -2.60 -5.15 -4.90
CA LEU A 172 -1.19 -4.81 -4.73
C LEU A 172 -0.45 -5.89 -3.94
N VAL A 173 -1.06 -6.39 -2.88
CA VAL A 173 -0.48 -7.44 -2.01
C VAL A 173 -1.59 -8.43 -1.73
N ARG A 174 -1.27 -9.72 -1.75
CA ARG A 174 -2.21 -10.79 -1.44
C ARG A 174 -1.70 -11.68 -0.35
N ASN A 175 -2.61 -12.00 0.56
CA ASN A 175 -2.47 -12.99 1.60
C ASN A 175 -1.15 -12.90 2.40
N ILE A 176 -0.74 -11.68 2.75
CA ILE A 176 0.45 -11.47 3.56
C ILE A 176 0.07 -11.51 5.04
N ASP A 177 0.82 -12.24 5.85
CA ASP A 177 0.67 -12.13 7.30
C ASP A 177 1.32 -10.83 7.77
N VAL A 178 0.58 -9.98 8.47
CA VAL A 178 1.11 -8.72 9.02
C VAL A 178 2.35 -8.94 9.90
N ALA A 179 2.46 -10.11 10.55
CA ALA A 179 3.62 -10.45 11.37
C ALA A 179 4.91 -10.65 10.56
N GLU A 180 4.81 -10.95 9.26
CA GLU A 180 5.96 -11.07 8.36
C GLU A 180 6.41 -9.72 7.80
N THR A 181 5.61 -8.66 7.98
CA THR A 181 5.87 -7.35 7.36
C THR A 181 6.69 -6.39 8.21
N MET A 182 6.82 -6.66 9.51
CA MET A 182 7.46 -5.74 10.45
C MET A 182 8.01 -6.48 11.69
N PRO A 183 8.99 -5.92 12.39
CA PRO A 183 9.50 -6.48 13.64
C PRO A 183 8.41 -6.59 14.72
N ALA A 184 8.51 -7.58 15.61
CA ALA A 184 7.52 -7.84 16.66
C ALA A 184 7.18 -6.62 17.54
N ALA A 185 8.17 -5.78 17.85
CA ALA A 185 7.96 -4.56 18.62
C ALA A 185 7.11 -3.52 17.87
N GLU A 186 7.30 -3.40 16.54
CA GLU A 186 6.47 -2.53 15.71
C GLU A 186 5.08 -3.12 15.53
N LEU A 187 4.98 -4.44 15.35
CA LEU A 187 3.72 -5.16 15.26
C LEU A 187 2.85 -4.89 16.50
N GLN A 188 3.41 -5.04 17.71
CA GLN A 188 2.70 -4.79 18.96
C GLN A 188 2.25 -3.33 19.10
N LYS A 189 3.04 -2.39 18.57
CA LYS A 189 2.70 -0.95 18.59
C LYS A 189 1.57 -0.62 17.62
N ARG A 190 1.54 -1.22 16.43
CA ARG A 190 0.57 -0.93 15.36
C ARG A 190 -0.71 -1.75 15.46
N PHE A 191 -0.61 -2.94 16.03
CA PHE A 191 -1.68 -3.90 16.26
C PHE A 191 -1.62 -4.45 17.69
N PRO A 192 -1.82 -3.61 18.72
CA PRO A 192 -1.99 -4.10 20.08
C PRO A 192 -3.23 -5.00 20.18
N ASP A 193 -3.37 -5.70 21.30
CA ASP A 193 -4.61 -6.40 21.62
C ASP A 193 -5.78 -5.41 21.64
N CYS A 194 -6.90 -5.80 21.02
CA CYS A 194 -8.12 -5.03 21.15
C CYS A 194 -8.54 -5.00 22.62
N ALA A 195 -8.88 -3.80 23.13
CA ALA A 195 -9.45 -3.68 24.47
C ALA A 195 -10.65 -4.64 24.62
N ALA A 196 -10.73 -5.32 25.76
CA ALA A 196 -11.91 -6.10 26.11
C ALA A 196 -13.11 -5.14 26.09
N GLY A 197 -14.03 -5.38 25.16
CA GLY A 197 -15.30 -4.66 25.08
C GLY A 197 -16.25 -5.15 26.14
#